data_AF-A0A0E0BG12-F1
#
_entry.id   AF-A0A0E0BG12-F1
#
_cell.length_a   1.000
_cell.length_b   1.000
_cell.length_c   1.000
_cell.angle_alpha   90.00
_cell.angle_beta   90.00
_cell.angle_gamma   90.00
#
_symmetry.space_group_name_H-M   'P 1'
#
loop_
_entity.id
_entity.type
_entity.pdbx_description
1 polymer ?
#
loop_
_entity_poly.entity_id
_entity_poly.type
_entity_poly.pdbx_seq_one_letter_code
_entity_poly.pdbx_strand_id
1 'polypeptide(L)'
;MAASSSSFVFAAALLVLAAATAAQAQRETKLRVFWHDVVSGGPNSTVAQVAEAPTTNASATGFGAVVVIDDPLTDGPNLTASRLVGRAQGMYVAAGKDALSLMMAMNFVFAGDGPYNGSSLAILGANPAERAVREMPVVGGTGVFRFARGYCQATTRWFNATTGDATLLLQLARSAQAPAAAMAKASLQLLLLLCVGAVAWAADDGGGGGAGMTKIKVYWHDVVAGPNPTAIRVAQAASTNASSTYFGAVVAIDDPLTSSPAAAAAGEVVGRAQGTYMFADQRVIGLLMDMNFVFTAGDHNGSSLAIMGRNEVMSPVREMSIVGGSGKFRMARGYAEARTVDSGFKSGETIVEYTLFVKA
;
A
#
# COMPACT_ATOMS: atom_id res chain seq x y z
N MET A 1 13.52 -56.09 14.39
CA MET A 1 14.18 -54.88 14.92
C MET A 1 13.10 -53.84 15.15
N ALA A 2 12.73 -53.63 16.40
CA ALA A 2 11.74 -52.62 16.78
C ALA A 2 12.43 -51.25 16.74
N ALA A 3 12.07 -50.39 15.78
CA ALA A 3 12.38 -48.97 15.90
C ALA A 3 11.62 -48.49 17.14
N SER A 4 12.34 -48.19 18.22
CA SER A 4 11.73 -47.82 19.48
C SER A 4 10.88 -46.56 19.30
N SER A 5 9.68 -46.57 19.89
CA SER A 5 8.73 -45.46 19.90
C SER A 5 9.35 -44.12 20.29
N SER A 6 10.46 -44.15 21.04
CA SER A 6 11.27 -42.99 21.42
C SER A 6 11.90 -42.25 20.23
N SER A 7 12.33 -42.95 19.18
CA SER A 7 13.03 -42.35 18.04
C SER A 7 12.07 -41.58 17.12
N PHE A 8 10.83 -42.05 16.98
CA PHE A 8 9.77 -41.34 16.24
C PHE A 8 9.30 -40.09 16.99
N VAL A 9 9.16 -40.15 18.32
CA VAL A 9 8.79 -39.00 19.14
C VAL A 9 9.88 -37.93 19.12
N PHE A 10 11.15 -38.33 19.14
CA PHE A 10 12.28 -37.39 19.07
C PHE A 10 12.39 -36.71 17.71
N ALA A 11 12.20 -37.45 16.61
CA ALA A 11 12.18 -36.89 15.26
C ALA A 11 10.99 -35.94 15.05
N ALA A 12 9.81 -36.28 15.55
CA ALA A 12 8.64 -35.40 15.50
C ALA A 12 8.84 -34.13 16.34
N ALA A 13 9.45 -34.24 17.53
CA ALA A 13 9.77 -33.08 18.37
C ALA A 13 10.81 -32.16 17.71
N LEU A 14 11.85 -32.72 17.08
CA LEU A 14 12.82 -31.94 16.31
C LEU A 14 12.18 -31.26 15.10
N LEU A 15 11.22 -31.92 14.43
CA LEU A 15 10.48 -31.35 13.30
C LEU A 15 9.59 -30.19 13.74
N VAL A 16 8.90 -30.33 14.88
CA VAL A 16 8.08 -29.25 15.48
C VAL A 16 8.98 -28.08 15.90
N LEU A 17 10.16 -28.35 16.47
CA LEU A 17 11.11 -27.31 16.88
C LEU A 17 11.77 -26.62 15.66
N ALA A 18 12.06 -27.36 14.60
CA ALA A 18 12.56 -26.82 13.34
C ALA A 18 11.48 -26.00 12.60
N ALA A 19 10.22 -26.44 12.64
CA ALA A 19 9.10 -25.68 12.10
C ALA A 19 8.83 -24.40 12.90
N ALA A 20 8.95 -24.46 14.23
CA ALA A 20 8.81 -23.30 15.11
C ALA A 20 9.94 -22.28 14.90
N THR A 21 11.18 -22.73 14.75
CA THR A 21 12.34 -21.84 14.46
C THR A 21 12.29 -21.27 13.03
N ALA A 22 11.83 -22.04 12.04
CA ALA A 22 11.62 -21.57 10.67
C ALA A 22 10.46 -20.57 10.55
N ALA A 23 9.37 -20.77 11.32
CA ALA A 23 8.28 -19.80 11.43
C ALA A 23 8.74 -18.44 12.00
N GLN A 24 9.90 -18.41 12.66
CA GLN A 24 10.47 -17.25 13.35
C GLN A 24 11.60 -16.57 12.57
N ALA A 25 12.00 -17.10 11.40
CA ALA A 25 13.00 -16.49 10.53
C ALA A 25 12.40 -15.31 9.74
N GLN A 26 12.05 -14.25 10.45
CA GLN A 26 11.60 -12.99 9.88
C GLN A 26 12.80 -12.23 9.31
N ARG A 27 12.89 -12.10 7.97
CA ARG A 27 14.03 -11.43 7.34
C ARG A 27 13.86 -9.91 7.45
N GLU A 28 14.66 -9.28 8.29
CA GLU A 28 14.71 -7.82 8.38
C GLU A 28 15.36 -7.26 7.10
N THR A 29 14.67 -6.36 6.40
CA THR A 29 15.28 -5.57 5.32
C THR A 29 15.45 -4.15 5.81
N LYS A 30 16.70 -3.66 5.82
CA LYS A 30 17.02 -2.28 6.14
C LYS A 30 17.21 -1.50 4.85
N LEU A 31 16.34 -0.52 4.62
CA LEU A 31 16.42 0.39 3.47
C LEU A 31 16.85 1.77 3.95
N ARG A 32 17.68 2.43 3.15
CA ARG A 32 18.08 3.81 3.36
C ARG A 32 17.83 4.60 2.08
N VAL A 33 16.96 5.60 2.16
CA VAL A 33 16.65 6.50 1.04
C VAL A 33 16.53 7.94 1.53
N PHE A 34 16.69 8.89 0.63
CA PHE A 34 16.46 10.31 0.88
C PHE A 34 15.15 10.73 0.21
N TRP A 35 14.24 11.28 0.99
CA TRP A 35 12.95 11.82 0.54
C TRP A 35 13.06 13.33 0.38
N HIS A 36 12.68 13.84 -0.79
CA HIS A 36 12.75 15.25 -1.15
C HIS A 36 11.36 15.84 -1.34
N ASP A 37 10.92 16.64 -0.37
CA ASP A 37 9.69 17.43 -0.45
C ASP A 37 10.05 18.79 -1.10
N VAL A 38 9.58 19.03 -2.32
CA VAL A 38 9.91 20.21 -3.13
C VAL A 38 8.67 21.07 -3.27
N VAL A 39 8.55 22.04 -2.35
CA VAL A 39 7.40 22.92 -2.17
C VAL A 39 7.54 24.20 -3.00
N SER A 40 8.77 24.64 -3.26
CA SER A 40 9.05 25.87 -4.00
C SER A 40 8.26 25.92 -5.32
N GLY A 41 7.25 26.80 -5.35
CA GLY A 41 6.26 26.93 -6.40
C GLY A 41 6.87 27.32 -7.76
N GLY A 42 7.19 26.31 -8.56
CA GLY A 42 7.73 26.42 -9.89
C GLY A 42 7.45 25.16 -10.70
N PRO A 43 7.99 25.02 -11.92
CA PRO A 43 7.71 23.87 -12.80
C PRO A 43 8.15 22.52 -12.22
N ASN A 44 9.00 22.53 -11.19
CA ASN A 44 9.52 21.33 -10.53
C ASN A 44 8.89 21.06 -9.16
N SER A 45 7.82 21.77 -8.77
CA SER A 45 7.10 21.49 -7.52
C SER A 45 6.60 20.05 -7.51
N THR A 46 6.84 19.34 -6.41
CA THR A 46 6.39 17.95 -6.21
C THR A 46 5.13 17.87 -5.37
N VAL A 47 4.64 19.03 -4.92
CA VAL A 47 3.50 19.15 -4.01
C VAL A 47 2.36 19.94 -4.65
N ALA A 48 1.15 19.65 -4.18
CA ALA A 48 -0.06 20.38 -4.49
C ALA A 48 -0.89 20.53 -3.21
N GLN A 49 -1.06 21.76 -2.71
CA GLN A 49 -2.03 22.00 -1.63
C GLN A 49 -3.45 21.98 -2.23
N VAL A 50 -4.29 21.10 -1.71
CA VAL A 50 -5.60 20.78 -2.31
C VAL A 50 -6.77 21.29 -1.46
N ALA A 51 -6.55 21.49 -0.16
CA ALA A 51 -7.54 22.05 0.75
C ALA A 51 -6.86 22.73 1.94
N GLU A 52 -7.58 23.67 2.55
CA GLU A 52 -7.23 24.30 3.82
C GLU A 52 -8.50 24.73 4.57
N ALA A 53 -8.37 24.93 5.88
CA ALA A 53 -9.42 25.55 6.68
C ALA A 53 -9.31 27.09 6.59
N PRO A 54 -10.40 27.85 6.81
CA PRO A 54 -10.34 29.32 6.86
C PRO A 54 -9.35 29.88 7.89
N THR A 55 -9.01 29.08 8.91
CA THR A 55 -8.07 29.42 9.99
C THR A 55 -6.64 28.94 9.75
N THR A 56 -6.38 28.19 8.67
CA THR A 56 -5.08 27.59 8.38
C THR A 56 -3.97 28.64 8.28
N ASN A 57 -4.21 29.74 7.56
CA ASN A 57 -3.21 30.81 7.39
C ASN A 57 -2.88 31.58 8.69
N ALA A 58 -3.77 31.53 9.68
CA ALA A 58 -3.53 32.13 11.00
C ALA A 58 -2.90 31.13 11.99
N SER A 59 -2.84 29.85 11.63
CA SER A 59 -2.27 28.80 12.48
C SER A 59 -0.75 28.80 12.39
N ALA A 60 -0.08 28.85 13.54
CA ALA A 60 1.38 28.71 13.62
C ALA A 60 1.90 27.36 13.09
N THR A 61 1.04 26.34 13.02
CA THR A 61 1.38 24.99 12.54
C THR A 61 0.78 24.68 11.17
N GLY A 62 0.08 25.64 10.55
CA GLY A 62 -0.69 25.41 9.32
C GLY A 62 -1.84 24.41 9.50
N PHE A 63 -2.36 24.25 10.72
CA PHE A 63 -3.39 23.24 11.04
C PHE A 63 -4.55 23.27 10.04
N GLY A 64 -4.90 22.10 9.51
CA GLY A 64 -5.96 21.92 8.51
C GLY A 64 -5.51 22.00 7.05
N ALA A 65 -4.25 22.32 6.76
CA ALA A 65 -3.71 22.20 5.41
C ALA A 65 -3.66 20.74 4.94
N VAL A 66 -4.10 20.49 3.70
CA VAL A 66 -4.05 19.18 3.05
C VAL A 66 -3.22 19.29 1.77
N VAL A 67 -2.19 18.45 1.66
CA VAL A 67 -1.22 18.50 0.56
C VAL A 67 -1.08 17.12 -0.06
N VAL A 68 -1.16 17.05 -1.39
CA VAL A 68 -0.85 15.86 -2.19
C VAL A 68 0.59 15.96 -2.68
N ILE A 69 1.32 14.84 -2.63
CA ILE A 69 2.74 14.76 -2.99
C ILE A 69 3.01 13.69 -4.04
N ASP A 70 3.95 13.99 -4.93
CA ASP A 70 4.70 13.04 -5.73
C ASP A 70 6.18 13.42 -5.60
N ASP A 71 6.81 12.94 -4.52
CA ASP A 71 8.15 13.37 -4.10
C ASP A 71 9.24 12.37 -4.50
N PRO A 72 10.39 12.82 -5.02
CA PRO A 72 11.53 11.96 -5.32
C PRO A 72 12.08 11.23 -4.10
N LEU A 73 12.40 9.94 -4.28
CA LEU A 73 13.24 9.16 -3.38
C LEU A 73 14.58 8.88 -4.07
N THR A 74 15.70 9.25 -3.46
CA THR A 74 17.04 9.03 -4.02
C THR A 74 17.94 8.23 -3.07
N ASP A 75 19.09 7.75 -3.57
CA ASP A 75 20.10 7.03 -2.77
C ASP A 75 21.14 7.95 -2.09
N GLY A 76 21.03 9.27 -2.26
CA GLY A 76 21.93 10.27 -1.69
C GLY A 76 21.21 11.58 -1.34
N PRO A 77 21.81 12.48 -0.55
CA PRO A 77 21.13 13.68 -0.07
C PRO A 77 20.90 14.76 -1.14
N ASN A 78 21.55 14.66 -2.30
CA ASN A 78 21.48 15.67 -3.34
C ASN A 78 20.40 15.28 -4.37
N LEU A 79 19.32 16.05 -4.47
CA LEU A 79 18.20 15.76 -5.36
C LEU A 79 18.60 15.61 -6.84
N THR A 80 19.55 16.40 -7.34
CA THR A 80 19.91 16.45 -8.77
C THR A 80 21.07 15.52 -9.13
N ALA A 81 21.98 15.27 -8.20
CA ALA A 81 23.17 14.45 -8.43
C ALA A 81 23.01 12.99 -7.95
N SER A 82 22.09 12.71 -7.03
CA SER A 82 21.85 11.35 -6.52
C SER A 82 20.93 10.59 -7.45
N ARG A 83 21.05 9.25 -7.45
CA ARG A 83 20.21 8.42 -8.32
C ARG A 83 18.81 8.32 -7.73
N LEU A 84 17.81 8.53 -8.58
CA LEU A 84 16.40 8.28 -8.25
C LEU A 84 16.17 6.77 -8.07
N VAL A 85 15.59 6.38 -6.94
CA VAL A 85 15.28 4.97 -6.59
C VAL A 85 13.79 4.71 -6.42
N GLY A 86 12.97 5.76 -6.44
CA GLY A 86 11.52 5.66 -6.26
C GLY A 86 10.88 7.01 -6.04
N ARG A 87 9.62 6.99 -5.62
CA ARG A 87 8.83 8.19 -5.29
C ARG A 87 7.95 7.95 -4.06
N ALA A 88 7.74 8.99 -3.26
CA ALA A 88 6.75 9.02 -2.20
C ALA A 88 5.48 9.68 -2.75
N GLN A 89 4.40 8.91 -2.81
CA GLN A 89 3.17 9.30 -3.48
C GLN A 89 2.00 9.19 -2.51
N GLY A 90 1.26 10.27 -2.32
CA GLY A 90 0.11 10.28 -1.41
C GLY A 90 -0.21 11.68 -0.92
N MET A 91 -0.50 11.80 0.36
CA MET A 91 -0.84 13.06 1.00
C MET A 91 -0.22 13.22 2.39
N TYR A 92 -0.14 14.46 2.83
CA TYR A 92 -0.01 14.79 4.25
C TYR A 92 -0.99 15.88 4.68
N VAL A 93 -1.36 15.83 5.95
CA VAL A 93 -2.24 16.83 6.59
C VAL A 93 -1.53 17.46 7.76
N ALA A 94 -1.54 18.79 7.87
CA ALA A 94 -1.11 19.48 9.08
C ALA A 94 -2.13 19.23 10.21
N ALA A 95 -1.85 18.24 11.06
CA ALA A 95 -2.80 17.68 12.02
C ALA A 95 -2.49 18.06 13.48
N GLY A 96 -1.34 18.68 13.75
CA GLY A 96 -0.97 19.17 15.08
C GLY A 96 -1.44 20.61 15.31
N LYS A 97 -2.21 20.86 16.39
CA LYS A 97 -2.62 22.22 16.79
C LYS A 97 -1.55 22.94 17.62
N ASP A 98 -0.89 22.20 18.51
CA ASP A 98 0.04 22.78 19.49
C ASP A 98 1.50 22.78 18.99
N ALA A 99 1.83 21.89 18.04
CA ALA A 99 3.14 21.74 17.43
C ALA A 99 3.00 21.23 15.99
N LEU A 100 3.98 21.52 15.12
CA LEU A 100 3.92 21.08 13.73
C LEU A 100 4.03 19.55 13.65
N SER A 101 2.89 18.90 13.39
CA SER A 101 2.80 17.46 13.19
C SER A 101 1.96 17.15 11.98
N LEU A 102 2.57 16.47 11.01
CA LEU A 102 1.90 16.03 9.80
C LEU A 102 1.31 14.64 10.01
N MET A 103 0.10 14.37 9.53
CA MET A 103 -0.41 13.01 9.37
C MET A 103 -0.07 12.58 7.95
N MET A 104 0.75 11.54 7.81
CA MET A 104 1.16 11.00 6.51
C MET A 104 0.21 9.89 6.10
N ALA A 105 -0.22 9.91 4.84
CA ALA A 105 -0.88 8.79 4.17
C ALA A 105 -0.27 8.66 2.78
N MET A 106 0.73 7.78 2.62
CA MET A 106 1.53 7.71 1.39
C MET A 106 2.09 6.32 1.11
N ASN A 107 2.50 6.10 -0.13
CA ASN A 107 3.27 4.94 -0.55
C ASN A 107 4.69 5.36 -0.95
N PHE A 108 5.69 4.61 -0.49
CA PHE A 108 7.01 4.61 -1.13
C PHE A 108 7.01 3.59 -2.25
N VAL A 109 7.16 4.08 -3.46
CA VAL A 109 7.02 3.33 -4.71
C VAL A 109 8.40 3.21 -5.33
N PHE A 110 8.99 2.03 -5.27
CA PHE A 110 10.34 1.81 -5.76
C PHE A 110 10.32 1.54 -7.28
N ALA A 111 11.22 2.20 -8.00
CA ALA A 111 11.27 2.13 -9.46
C ALA A 111 12.74 2.15 -9.95
N GLY A 112 12.98 1.64 -11.16
CA GLY A 112 14.31 1.57 -11.78
C GLY A 112 15.01 0.23 -11.55
N ASP A 113 16.33 0.15 -11.75
CA ASP A 113 17.07 -1.13 -11.82
C ASP A 113 17.42 -1.74 -10.44
N GLY A 114 16.68 -1.38 -9.39
CA GLY A 114 16.88 -1.87 -8.03
C GLY A 114 16.15 -3.18 -7.72
N PRO A 115 16.53 -3.89 -6.64
CA PRO A 115 15.92 -5.16 -6.24
C PRO A 115 14.45 -5.03 -5.78
N TYR A 116 13.94 -3.81 -5.68
CA TYR A 116 12.59 -3.50 -5.22
C TYR A 116 11.72 -2.87 -6.31
N ASN A 117 12.18 -2.84 -7.56
CA ASN A 117 11.45 -2.27 -8.68
C ASN A 117 10.00 -2.79 -8.75
N GLY A 118 9.04 -1.88 -8.91
CA GLY A 118 7.61 -2.19 -8.97
C GLY A 118 6.97 -2.57 -7.62
N SER A 119 7.74 -2.63 -6.54
CA SER A 119 7.23 -2.89 -5.19
C SER A 119 6.99 -1.59 -4.44
N SER A 120 6.10 -1.62 -3.44
CA SER A 120 5.81 -0.45 -2.62
C SER A 120 5.64 -0.76 -1.14
N LEU A 121 5.78 0.26 -0.30
CA LEU A 121 5.47 0.22 1.13
C LEU A 121 4.41 1.28 1.44
N ALA A 122 3.41 0.93 2.25
CA ALA A 122 2.37 1.85 2.70
C ALA A 122 2.73 2.43 4.08
N ILE A 123 2.69 3.75 4.19
CA ILE A 123 3.00 4.51 5.40
C ILE A 123 1.74 5.28 5.81
N LEU A 124 1.27 5.04 7.04
CA LEU A 124 0.15 5.76 7.63
C LEU A 124 0.46 6.08 9.08
N GLY A 125 0.64 7.35 9.42
CA GLY A 125 0.93 7.76 10.79
C GLY A 125 1.41 9.19 10.97
N ALA A 126 1.67 9.57 12.23
CA ALA A 126 2.09 10.91 12.61
C ALA A 126 3.59 11.15 12.32
N ASN A 127 3.91 12.35 11.84
CA ASN A 127 5.23 12.85 11.53
C ASN A 127 5.43 14.20 12.25
N PRO A 128 5.79 14.17 13.55
CA PRO A 128 5.99 15.38 14.36
C PRO A 128 7.31 16.06 13.96
N ALA A 129 7.23 17.03 13.05
CA ALA A 129 8.36 17.58 12.28
C ALA A 129 9.49 18.14 13.16
N GLU A 130 9.15 18.65 14.35
CA GLU A 130 10.09 19.23 15.32
C GLU A 130 10.98 18.18 16.02
N ARG A 131 10.65 16.89 15.96
CA ARG A 131 11.49 15.83 16.53
C ARG A 131 12.66 15.50 15.60
N ALA A 132 13.83 15.28 16.21
CA ALA A 132 15.07 14.93 15.51
C ALA A 132 14.97 13.57 14.77
N VAL A 133 14.30 12.60 15.39
CA VAL A 133 13.99 11.29 14.80
C VAL A 133 12.49 11.06 14.95
N ARG A 134 11.83 10.74 13.84
CA ARG A 134 10.38 10.55 13.76
C ARG A 134 10.12 9.15 13.28
N GLU A 135 9.33 8.39 14.01
CA GLU A 135 8.95 7.04 13.62
C GLU A 135 7.55 7.04 13.03
N MET A 136 7.40 6.48 11.82
CA MET A 136 6.10 6.29 11.18
C MET A 136 5.87 4.80 10.89
N PRO A 137 4.66 4.27 11.10
CA PRO A 137 4.36 2.87 10.84
C PRO A 137 4.41 2.52 9.35
N VAL A 138 5.00 1.37 9.05
CA VAL A 138 4.78 0.64 7.78
C VAL A 138 3.57 -0.27 7.99
N VAL A 139 2.45 0.08 7.35
CA VAL A 139 1.15 -0.59 7.55
C VAL A 139 0.85 -1.66 6.48
N GLY A 140 1.62 -1.70 5.40
CA GLY A 140 1.48 -2.69 4.33
C GLY A 140 2.59 -2.56 3.28
N GLY A 141 2.53 -3.40 2.25
CA GLY A 141 3.41 -3.34 1.10
C GLY A 141 2.97 -4.28 -0.02
N THR A 142 3.52 -4.06 -1.22
CA THR A 142 3.20 -4.80 -2.44
C THR A 142 4.43 -5.43 -3.07
N GLY A 143 4.24 -6.39 -3.98
CA GLY A 143 5.32 -7.10 -4.67
C GLY A 143 6.22 -7.85 -3.67
N VAL A 144 7.51 -7.54 -3.65
CA VAL A 144 8.47 -8.14 -2.70
C VAL A 144 8.20 -7.74 -1.23
N PHE A 145 7.34 -6.73 -1.03
CA PHE A 145 6.90 -6.22 0.27
C PHE A 145 5.49 -6.67 0.68
N ARG A 146 4.88 -7.65 -0.01
CA ARG A 146 3.61 -8.23 0.45
C ARG A 146 3.68 -8.63 1.92
N PHE A 147 2.63 -8.28 2.67
CA PHE A 147 2.51 -8.49 4.11
C PHE A 147 3.54 -7.73 4.97
N ALA A 148 4.22 -6.72 4.42
CA ALA A 148 5.18 -5.94 5.19
C ALA A 148 4.52 -5.30 6.42
N ARG A 149 5.23 -5.40 7.55
CA ARG A 149 4.98 -4.64 8.79
C ARG A 149 6.28 -4.10 9.30
N GLY A 150 6.28 -2.94 9.92
CA GLY A 150 7.48 -2.37 10.49
C GLY A 150 7.34 -0.88 10.71
N TYR A 151 8.46 -0.18 10.60
CA TYR A 151 8.51 1.25 10.83
C TYR A 151 9.54 1.90 9.90
N CYS A 152 9.37 3.19 9.66
CA CYS A 152 10.40 4.04 9.09
C CYS A 152 10.79 5.13 10.08
N GLN A 153 12.10 5.37 10.20
CA GLN A 153 12.67 6.46 10.96
C GLN A 153 13.09 7.57 10.00
N ALA A 154 12.53 8.76 10.20
CA ALA A 154 12.82 9.95 9.42
C ALA A 154 13.65 10.95 10.22
N THR A 155 14.73 11.46 9.59
CA THR A 155 15.56 12.54 10.13
C THR A 155 15.70 13.63 9.08
N THR A 156 15.35 14.87 9.43
CA THR A 156 15.55 16.03 8.53
C THR A 156 17.05 16.27 8.35
N ARG A 157 17.52 16.23 7.10
CA ARG A 157 18.91 16.51 6.71
C ARG A 157 19.10 17.95 6.27
N TRP A 158 18.09 18.51 5.64
CA TRP A 158 18.06 19.89 5.18
C TRP A 158 16.60 20.36 5.16
N PHE A 159 16.39 21.63 5.50
CA PHE A 159 15.07 22.27 5.48
C PHE A 159 15.24 23.76 5.18
N ASN A 160 14.44 24.27 4.26
CA ASN A 160 14.31 25.69 3.98
C ASN A 160 13.00 26.20 4.58
N ALA A 161 13.07 26.93 5.69
CA ALA A 161 11.90 27.44 6.38
C ALA A 161 11.10 28.47 5.57
N THR A 162 11.71 29.10 4.57
CA THR A 162 11.03 30.09 3.71
C THR A 162 10.19 29.41 2.64
N THR A 163 10.70 28.34 2.02
CA THR A 163 10.01 27.65 0.91
C THR A 163 9.22 26.44 1.37
N GLY A 164 9.57 25.84 2.50
CA GLY A 164 9.06 24.54 2.95
C GLY A 164 9.84 23.35 2.41
N ASP A 165 10.81 23.55 1.50
CA ASP A 165 11.55 22.43 0.90
C ASP A 165 12.33 21.65 1.96
N ALA A 166 12.31 20.32 1.87
CA ALA A 166 12.96 19.45 2.85
C ALA A 166 13.64 18.25 2.19
N THR A 167 14.76 17.83 2.77
CA THR A 167 15.35 16.51 2.50
C THR A 167 15.41 15.69 3.78
N LEU A 168 14.80 14.52 3.77
CA LEU A 168 14.70 13.62 4.92
C LEU A 168 15.44 12.32 4.63
N LEU A 169 16.28 11.88 5.56
CA LEU A 169 16.82 10.53 5.55
C LEU A 169 15.78 9.58 6.15
N LEU A 170 15.44 8.54 5.39
CA LEU A 170 14.53 7.48 5.82
C LEU A 170 15.30 6.18 6.04
N GLN A 171 15.11 5.57 7.21
CA GLN A 171 15.57 4.21 7.51
C GLN A 171 14.36 3.31 7.73
N LEU A 172 14.15 2.34 6.85
CA LEU A 172 13.01 1.43 6.94
C LEU A 172 13.47 0.09 7.49
N ALA A 173 12.81 -0.39 8.53
CA ALA A 173 12.96 -1.75 9.03
C ALA A 173 11.62 -2.48 8.84
N ARG A 174 11.67 -3.66 8.21
CA ARG A 174 10.47 -4.49 8.02
C ARG A 174 10.63 -5.91 8.53
N SER A 175 9.50 -6.43 8.98
CA SER A 175 9.14 -7.83 9.07
C SER A 175 8.63 -8.30 7.71
N ALA A 176 9.24 -9.33 7.12
CA ALA A 176 8.65 -10.04 5.98
C ALA A 176 8.57 -11.51 6.32
N GLN A 177 7.38 -12.10 6.17
CA GLN A 177 7.22 -13.54 6.30
C GLN A 177 7.80 -14.20 5.06
N ALA A 178 8.74 -15.13 5.24
CA ALA A 178 9.32 -15.86 4.12
C ALA A 178 8.21 -16.59 3.34
N PRO A 179 8.26 -16.64 2.00
CA PRO A 179 7.27 -17.35 1.21
C PRO A 179 7.26 -18.83 1.63
N ALA A 180 6.06 -19.39 1.85
CA ALA A 180 5.88 -20.75 2.33
C ALA A 180 6.61 -21.79 1.46
N ALA A 181 6.76 -21.53 0.16
CA ALA A 181 7.49 -22.38 -0.78
C ALA A 181 9.01 -22.46 -0.50
N ALA A 182 9.63 -21.38 -0.03
CA ALA A 182 11.05 -21.40 0.37
C ALA A 182 11.24 -22.18 1.69
N MET A 183 10.28 -22.07 2.61
CA MET A 183 10.24 -22.83 3.85
C MET A 183 10.05 -24.33 3.58
N ALA A 184 9.11 -24.70 2.70
CA ALA A 184 8.88 -26.08 2.30
C ALA A 184 10.11 -26.68 1.60
N LYS A 185 10.79 -25.94 0.70
CA LYS A 185 12.05 -26.38 0.08
C LYS A 185 13.17 -26.60 1.12
N ALA A 186 13.34 -25.71 2.09
CA ALA A 186 14.38 -25.84 3.12
C ALA A 186 14.10 -27.02 4.08
N SER A 187 12.85 -27.19 4.51
CA SER A 187 12.42 -28.32 5.35
C SER A 187 12.48 -29.66 4.61
N LEU A 188 12.10 -29.68 3.33
CA LEU A 188 12.17 -30.86 2.47
C LEU A 188 13.62 -31.20 2.11
N GLN A 189 14.50 -30.21 1.90
CA GLN A 189 15.94 -30.42 1.73
C GLN A 189 16.59 -30.98 2.99
N LEU A 190 16.21 -30.49 4.17
CA LEU A 190 16.67 -31.04 5.45
C LEU A 190 16.15 -32.49 5.66
N LEU A 191 14.92 -32.80 5.18
CA LEU A 191 14.33 -34.13 5.20
C LEU A 191 14.97 -35.09 4.16
N LEU A 192 15.31 -34.61 2.96
CA LEU A 192 16.04 -35.36 1.92
C LEU A 192 17.51 -35.60 2.29
N LEU A 193 18.13 -34.69 3.05
CA LEU A 193 19.45 -34.93 3.65
C LEU A 193 19.41 -36.02 4.74
N LEU A 194 18.25 -36.23 5.38
CA LEU A 194 18.00 -37.34 6.31
C LEU A 194 17.55 -38.63 5.62
N CYS A 195 17.01 -38.54 4.40
CA CYS A 195 16.53 -39.66 3.59
C CYS A 195 17.19 -39.63 2.21
N VAL A 196 18.44 -40.09 2.11
CA VAL A 196 19.12 -40.22 0.82
C VAL A 196 18.40 -41.26 -0.04
N GLY A 197 17.66 -40.79 -1.04
CA GLY A 197 16.94 -41.59 -2.03
C GLY A 197 16.14 -40.70 -2.98
N ALA A 198 16.76 -40.37 -4.11
CA ALA A 198 16.34 -39.46 -5.18
C ALA A 198 14.84 -39.41 -5.54
N VAL A 199 14.30 -38.20 -5.79
CA VAL A 199 13.63 -37.81 -7.06
C VAL A 199 13.69 -36.28 -7.22
N ALA A 200 14.19 -35.77 -8.34
CA ALA A 200 14.10 -34.37 -8.71
C ALA A 200 12.76 -34.09 -9.41
N TRP A 201 12.01 -33.09 -8.94
CA TRP A 201 10.86 -32.54 -9.66
C TRP A 201 11.07 -31.04 -9.84
N ALA A 202 10.93 -30.58 -11.09
CA ALA A 202 10.81 -29.17 -11.42
C ALA A 202 9.41 -28.71 -10.99
N ALA A 203 9.34 -27.69 -10.14
CA ALA A 203 8.11 -27.01 -9.80
C ALA A 203 8.04 -25.70 -10.59
N ASP A 204 6.90 -25.49 -11.22
CA ASP A 204 6.46 -24.26 -11.87
C ASP A 204 6.32 -23.11 -10.85
N ASP A 205 6.86 -21.93 -11.18
CA ASP A 205 7.03 -20.78 -10.28
C ASP A 205 5.79 -19.87 -10.21
N GLY A 206 4.60 -20.47 -10.18
CA GLY A 206 3.33 -19.76 -10.00
C GLY A 206 3.12 -19.30 -8.55
N GLY A 207 3.63 -18.12 -8.19
CA GLY A 207 3.13 -17.23 -7.13
C GLY A 207 2.53 -17.89 -5.87
N GLY A 208 3.35 -18.59 -5.08
CA GLY A 208 2.95 -19.32 -3.88
C GLY A 208 2.57 -18.46 -2.66
N GLY A 209 1.56 -17.60 -2.79
CA GLY A 209 1.01 -16.77 -1.71
C GLY A 209 -0.37 -17.18 -1.19
N GLY A 210 -1.15 -17.99 -1.93
CA GLY A 210 -2.59 -18.17 -1.64
C GLY A 210 -2.97 -19.30 -0.67
N ALA A 211 -2.03 -20.16 -0.25
CA ALA A 211 -2.36 -21.29 0.61
C ALA A 211 -2.81 -20.80 2.01
N GLY A 212 -4.06 -21.08 2.36
CA GLY A 212 -4.66 -20.67 3.64
C GLY A 212 -5.20 -19.22 3.67
N MET A 213 -5.36 -18.56 2.53
CA MET A 213 -5.99 -17.24 2.43
C MET A 213 -7.44 -17.35 1.98
N THR A 214 -8.30 -16.49 2.55
CA THR A 214 -9.63 -16.23 2.01
C THR A 214 -9.50 -15.45 0.72
N LYS A 215 -10.01 -16.00 -0.39
CA LYS A 215 -10.05 -15.35 -1.69
C LYS A 215 -11.44 -14.78 -1.94
N ILE A 216 -11.53 -13.47 -2.17
CA ILE A 216 -12.80 -12.78 -2.43
C ILE A 216 -12.71 -12.11 -3.78
N LYS A 217 -13.71 -12.31 -4.63
CA LYS A 217 -13.82 -11.66 -5.93
C LYS A 217 -15.04 -10.75 -5.94
N VAL A 218 -14.84 -9.48 -6.27
CA VAL A 218 -15.90 -8.46 -6.39
C VAL A 218 -15.60 -7.50 -7.54
N TYR A 219 -16.62 -6.78 -7.99
CA TYR A 219 -16.49 -5.73 -9.00
C TYR A 219 -16.80 -4.39 -8.36
N TRP A 220 -15.92 -3.42 -8.53
CA TRP A 220 -16.00 -2.05 -8.03
C TRP A 220 -16.44 -1.12 -9.15
N HIS A 221 -17.41 -0.25 -8.86
CA HIS A 221 -18.12 0.55 -9.87
C HIS A 221 -18.01 2.04 -9.57
N ASP A 222 -17.14 2.76 -10.29
CA ASP A 222 -16.96 4.21 -10.19
C ASP A 222 -17.92 4.94 -11.13
N VAL A 223 -18.85 5.70 -10.58
CA VAL A 223 -19.80 6.52 -11.35
C VAL A 223 -19.47 7.99 -11.13
N VAL A 224 -18.72 8.58 -12.06
CA VAL A 224 -18.23 9.97 -11.95
C VAL A 224 -19.19 11.01 -12.53
N ALA A 225 -20.22 10.59 -13.27
CA ALA A 225 -21.13 11.46 -13.98
C ALA A 225 -22.56 10.88 -14.05
N GLY A 226 -23.53 11.71 -14.45
CA GLY A 226 -24.93 11.33 -14.50
C GLY A 226 -25.72 11.79 -13.28
N PRO A 227 -26.99 11.36 -13.13
CA PRO A 227 -27.88 11.86 -12.09
C PRO A 227 -27.56 11.33 -10.68
N ASN A 228 -26.86 10.19 -10.58
CA ASN A 228 -26.55 9.53 -9.31
C ASN A 228 -25.06 9.14 -9.25
N PRO A 229 -24.13 10.12 -9.26
CA PRO A 229 -22.70 9.83 -9.15
C PRO A 229 -22.37 9.22 -7.78
N THR A 230 -21.47 8.25 -7.77
CA THR A 230 -20.93 7.59 -6.56
C THR A 230 -19.56 8.13 -6.18
N ALA A 231 -18.94 8.90 -7.08
CA ALA A 231 -17.63 9.49 -6.91
C ALA A 231 -17.66 11.00 -7.18
N ILE A 232 -17.25 11.77 -6.17
CA ILE A 232 -17.32 13.23 -6.19
C ILE A 232 -15.95 13.82 -5.91
N ARG A 233 -15.47 14.70 -6.81
CA ARG A 233 -14.26 15.48 -6.56
C ARG A 233 -14.53 16.48 -5.43
N VAL A 234 -13.86 16.29 -4.29
CA VAL A 234 -14.06 17.08 -3.06
C VAL A 234 -12.96 18.12 -2.81
N ALA A 235 -11.78 17.94 -3.40
CA ALA A 235 -10.68 18.90 -3.32
C ALA A 235 -9.81 18.83 -4.57
N GLN A 236 -9.15 19.94 -4.90
CA GLN A 236 -8.17 20.03 -5.99
C GLN A 236 -7.26 21.24 -5.80
N ALA A 237 -6.04 21.18 -6.34
CA ALA A 237 -5.16 22.33 -6.43
C ALA A 237 -5.52 23.20 -7.65
N ALA A 238 -5.09 24.46 -7.65
CA ALA A 238 -5.30 25.37 -8.78
C ALA A 238 -4.66 24.84 -10.09
N SER A 239 -3.56 24.09 -9.98
CA SER A 239 -2.84 23.49 -11.10
C SER A 239 -3.47 22.19 -11.62
N THR A 240 -4.40 21.58 -10.87
CA THR A 240 -4.91 20.23 -11.14
C THR A 240 -5.51 20.07 -12.54
N ASN A 241 -6.30 21.04 -13.01
CA ASN A 241 -6.93 20.95 -14.33
C ASN A 241 -5.97 21.19 -15.50
N ALA A 242 -4.78 21.77 -15.24
CA ALA A 242 -3.71 21.90 -16.23
C ALA A 242 -2.77 20.69 -16.24
N SER A 243 -2.84 19.83 -15.22
CA SER A 243 -2.05 18.60 -15.14
C SER A 243 -2.62 17.53 -16.08
N SER A 244 -1.75 16.90 -16.87
CA SER A 244 -2.11 15.76 -17.72
C SER A 244 -2.50 14.51 -16.92
N THR A 245 -2.16 14.45 -15.62
CA THR A 245 -2.47 13.34 -14.72
C THR A 245 -3.52 13.70 -13.67
N TYR A 246 -4.12 14.90 -13.76
CA TYR A 246 -5.01 15.45 -12.72
C TYR A 246 -4.37 15.52 -11.33
N PHE A 247 -3.04 15.66 -11.26
CA PHE A 247 -2.31 15.69 -9.99
C PHE A 247 -2.95 16.68 -8.99
N GLY A 248 -3.18 16.20 -7.77
CA GLY A 248 -3.85 16.95 -6.71
C GLY A 248 -5.37 16.88 -6.71
N ALA A 249 -6.04 16.17 -7.64
CA ALA A 249 -7.46 15.88 -7.47
C ALA A 249 -7.69 14.86 -6.35
N VAL A 250 -8.65 15.13 -5.47
CA VAL A 250 -9.12 14.22 -4.41
C VAL A 250 -10.59 13.93 -4.63
N VAL A 251 -10.94 12.65 -4.68
CA VAL A 251 -12.30 12.18 -4.93
C VAL A 251 -12.77 11.35 -3.74
N ALA A 252 -13.94 11.70 -3.19
CA ALA A 252 -14.63 10.89 -2.21
C ALA A 252 -15.56 9.91 -2.93
N ILE A 253 -15.58 8.67 -2.46
CA ILE A 253 -16.33 7.57 -3.08
C ILE A 253 -17.28 6.88 -2.09
N ASP A 254 -18.41 6.47 -2.63
CA ASP A 254 -19.32 5.47 -2.05
C ASP A 254 -19.78 4.54 -3.18
N ASP A 255 -18.85 3.74 -3.69
CA ASP A 255 -19.04 2.96 -4.90
C ASP A 255 -19.67 1.60 -4.62
N PRO A 256 -20.61 1.13 -5.44
CA PRO A 256 -21.14 -0.23 -5.36
C PRO A 256 -20.04 -1.28 -5.53
N LEU A 257 -20.13 -2.34 -4.72
CA LEU A 257 -19.42 -3.60 -4.95
C LEU A 257 -20.43 -4.66 -5.37
N THR A 258 -20.20 -5.33 -6.50
CA THR A 258 -21.12 -6.37 -7.00
C THR A 258 -20.42 -7.73 -7.21
N SER A 259 -21.21 -8.79 -7.37
CA SER A 259 -20.73 -10.15 -7.62
C SER A 259 -20.42 -10.44 -9.10
N SER A 260 -20.74 -9.53 -10.03
CA SER A 260 -20.60 -9.72 -11.47
C SER A 260 -20.15 -8.43 -12.18
N PRO A 261 -19.57 -8.48 -13.38
CA PRO A 261 -19.15 -7.28 -14.11
C PRO A 261 -20.30 -6.51 -14.76
N ALA A 262 -21.56 -6.90 -14.55
CA ALA A 262 -22.71 -6.13 -15.03
C ALA A 262 -22.77 -4.78 -14.32
N ALA A 263 -23.26 -3.75 -15.01
CA ALA A 263 -23.36 -2.41 -14.43
C ALA A 263 -24.08 -2.43 -13.07
N ALA A 264 -23.68 -1.55 -12.15
CA ALA A 264 -24.15 -1.61 -10.76
C ALA A 264 -25.68 -1.60 -10.63
N ALA A 265 -26.37 -0.82 -11.46
CA ALA A 265 -27.83 -0.75 -11.50
C ALA A 265 -28.53 -2.06 -11.93
N ALA A 266 -27.79 -2.97 -12.57
CA ALA A 266 -28.27 -4.26 -13.04
C ALA A 266 -27.68 -5.45 -12.26
N GLY A 267 -26.69 -5.22 -11.39
CA GLY A 267 -25.98 -6.23 -10.63
C GLY A 267 -26.50 -6.42 -9.21
N GLU A 268 -26.16 -7.56 -8.60
CA GLU A 268 -26.37 -7.78 -7.17
C GLU A 268 -25.28 -7.06 -6.37
N VAL A 269 -25.66 -6.01 -5.64
CA VAL A 269 -24.76 -5.27 -4.76
C VAL A 269 -24.49 -6.08 -3.50
N VAL A 270 -23.22 -6.44 -3.29
CA VAL A 270 -22.74 -7.22 -2.13
C VAL A 270 -22.05 -6.37 -1.07
N GLY A 271 -21.78 -5.10 -1.37
CA GLY A 271 -21.13 -4.15 -0.48
C GLY A 271 -20.91 -2.77 -1.09
N ARG A 272 -20.12 -1.94 -0.41
CA ARG A 272 -19.70 -0.62 -0.88
C ARG A 272 -18.20 -0.41 -0.67
N ALA A 273 -17.55 0.30 -1.57
CA ALA A 273 -16.22 0.85 -1.36
C ALA A 273 -16.36 2.31 -0.94
N GLN A 274 -15.88 2.62 0.26
CA GLN A 274 -16.08 3.91 0.90
C GLN A 274 -14.75 4.49 1.33
N GLY A 275 -14.45 5.73 0.92
CA GLY A 275 -13.19 6.39 1.23
C GLY A 275 -12.83 7.45 0.21
N THR A 276 -11.55 7.52 -0.13
CA THR A 276 -11.05 8.45 -1.14
C THR A 276 -10.08 7.78 -2.11
N TYR A 277 -9.98 8.35 -3.31
CA TYR A 277 -8.80 8.20 -4.14
C TYR A 277 -8.24 9.56 -4.53
N MET A 278 -6.92 9.62 -4.70
CA MET A 278 -6.20 10.87 -4.94
C MET A 278 -5.20 10.69 -6.07
N PHE A 279 -5.17 11.63 -7.01
CA PHE A 279 -4.19 11.63 -8.10
C PHE A 279 -2.84 12.13 -7.58
N ALA A 280 -1.94 11.18 -7.30
CA ALA A 280 -0.71 11.39 -6.54
C ALA A 280 0.56 11.00 -7.33
N ASP A 281 0.47 10.98 -8.67
CA ASP A 281 1.60 10.77 -9.57
C ASP A 281 1.56 11.86 -10.66
N GLN A 282 2.65 12.59 -10.82
CA GLN A 282 2.77 13.67 -11.81
C GLN A 282 3.11 13.15 -13.21
N ARG A 283 3.48 11.88 -13.36
CA ARG A 283 3.99 11.31 -14.62
C ARG A 283 3.01 10.36 -15.29
N VAL A 284 2.21 9.64 -14.50
CA VAL A 284 1.17 8.73 -14.98
C VAL A 284 -0.11 8.95 -14.18
N ILE A 285 -1.25 8.43 -14.65
CA ILE A 285 -2.48 8.41 -13.86
C ILE A 285 -2.32 7.37 -12.73
N GLY A 286 -1.65 7.79 -11.68
CA GLY A 286 -1.37 7.03 -10.47
C GLY A 286 -2.16 7.60 -9.30
N LEU A 287 -3.00 6.74 -8.71
CA LEU A 287 -3.83 7.11 -7.58
C LEU A 287 -3.23 6.56 -6.28
N LEU A 288 -3.39 7.28 -5.17
CA LEU A 288 -3.44 6.67 -3.85
C LEU A 288 -4.89 6.29 -3.57
N MET A 289 -5.16 4.99 -3.41
CA MET A 289 -6.44 4.51 -2.90
C MET A 289 -6.35 4.44 -1.37
N ASP A 290 -7.28 5.09 -0.67
CA ASP A 290 -7.45 5.00 0.78
C ASP A 290 -8.93 4.79 1.09
N MET A 291 -9.34 3.52 1.21
CA MET A 291 -10.74 3.13 1.21
C MET A 291 -11.01 1.86 2.00
N ASN A 292 -12.26 1.67 2.39
CA ASN A 292 -12.76 0.44 2.98
C ASN A 292 -13.72 -0.26 2.02
N PHE A 293 -13.53 -1.56 1.83
CA PHE A 293 -14.58 -2.41 1.27
C PHE A 293 -15.47 -2.89 2.42
N VAL A 294 -16.71 -2.42 2.44
CA VAL A 294 -17.72 -2.70 3.46
C VAL A 294 -18.72 -3.69 2.86
N PHE A 295 -18.72 -4.93 3.33
CA PHE A 295 -19.62 -5.97 2.83
C PHE A 295 -20.97 -5.89 3.55
N THR A 296 -22.06 -5.87 2.78
CA THR A 296 -23.44 -5.72 3.29
C THR A 296 -24.33 -6.91 2.95
N ALA A 297 -23.80 -7.91 2.23
CA ALA A 297 -24.49 -9.14 1.88
C ALA A 297 -23.55 -10.34 1.88
N GLY A 298 -24.12 -11.53 1.67
CA GLY A 298 -23.39 -12.80 1.62
C GLY A 298 -22.64 -13.15 2.90
N ASP A 299 -21.65 -14.03 2.77
CA ASP A 299 -20.88 -14.57 3.91
C ASP A 299 -20.04 -13.52 4.64
N HIS A 300 -19.84 -12.34 4.07
CA HIS A 300 -19.00 -11.30 4.65
C HIS A 300 -19.80 -10.13 5.21
N ASN A 301 -21.14 -10.20 5.20
CA ASN A 301 -22.02 -9.16 5.69
C ASN A 301 -21.60 -8.64 7.09
N GLY A 302 -21.50 -7.32 7.22
CA GLY A 302 -21.11 -6.61 8.44
C GLY A 302 -19.60 -6.58 8.71
N SER A 303 -18.78 -7.11 7.80
CA SER A 303 -17.32 -7.06 7.88
C SER A 303 -16.75 -6.05 6.88
N SER A 304 -15.52 -5.57 7.13
CA SER A 304 -14.84 -4.68 6.20
C SER A 304 -13.35 -4.99 6.05
N LEU A 305 -12.77 -4.57 4.93
CA LEU A 305 -11.34 -4.61 4.65
C LEU A 305 -10.85 -3.20 4.34
N ALA A 306 -9.79 -2.77 5.01
CA ALA A 306 -9.14 -1.49 4.75
C ALA A 306 -8.05 -1.68 3.69
N ILE A 307 -8.12 -0.91 2.61
CA ILE A 307 -7.21 -0.96 1.47
C ILE A 307 -6.51 0.39 1.37
N MET A 308 -5.18 0.34 1.40
CA MET A 308 -4.34 1.50 1.18
C MET A 308 -3.20 1.14 0.22
N GLY A 309 -3.11 1.83 -0.91
CA GLY A 309 -2.05 1.54 -1.88
C GLY A 309 -2.10 2.35 -3.16
N ARG A 310 -0.97 2.34 -3.87
CA ARG A 310 -0.84 2.94 -5.19
C ARG A 310 -1.62 2.13 -6.23
N ASN A 311 -2.34 2.84 -7.09
CA ASN A 311 -3.14 2.30 -8.18
C ASN A 311 -2.79 3.04 -9.48
N GLU A 312 -1.85 2.49 -10.25
CA GLU A 312 -1.49 3.01 -11.58
C GLU A 312 -2.48 2.48 -12.62
N VAL A 313 -3.48 3.30 -12.96
CA VAL A 313 -4.73 2.85 -13.61
C VAL A 313 -4.49 2.13 -14.94
N MET A 314 -3.45 2.52 -15.68
CA MET A 314 -3.09 1.94 -16.99
C MET A 314 -2.35 0.61 -16.90
N SER A 315 -1.91 0.18 -15.70
CA SER A 315 -1.29 -1.12 -15.52
C SER A 315 -2.33 -2.25 -15.64
N PRO A 316 -1.98 -3.37 -16.32
CA PRO A 316 -2.92 -4.48 -16.54
C PRO A 316 -3.31 -5.19 -15.24
N VAL A 317 -2.42 -5.18 -14.25
CA VAL A 317 -2.66 -5.70 -12.90
C VAL A 317 -2.10 -4.70 -11.91
N ARG A 318 -2.92 -4.31 -10.95
CA ARG A 318 -2.57 -3.32 -9.94
C ARG A 318 -2.70 -3.96 -8.58
N GLU A 319 -1.62 -3.90 -7.79
CA GLU A 319 -1.60 -4.50 -6.46
C GLU A 319 -1.72 -3.41 -5.39
N MET A 320 -2.59 -3.61 -4.42
CA MET A 320 -2.77 -2.73 -3.26
C MET A 320 -2.73 -3.52 -1.97
N SER A 321 -2.31 -2.89 -0.87
CA SER A 321 -2.22 -3.56 0.42
C SER A 321 -3.56 -3.59 1.14
N ILE A 322 -3.89 -4.73 1.74
CA ILE A 322 -4.94 -4.81 2.76
C ILE A 322 -4.27 -4.58 4.12
N VAL A 323 -4.51 -3.40 4.68
CA VAL A 323 -3.81 -2.90 5.88
C VAL A 323 -4.55 -3.19 7.18
N GLY A 324 -5.82 -3.60 7.08
CA GLY A 324 -6.66 -3.95 8.22
C GLY A 324 -8.03 -4.49 7.81
N GLY A 325 -8.87 -4.73 8.81
CA GLY A 325 -10.25 -5.14 8.61
C GLY A 325 -11.03 -5.21 9.92
N SER A 326 -12.34 -5.39 9.79
CA SER A 326 -13.30 -5.47 10.89
C SER A 326 -14.20 -6.71 10.76
N GLY A 327 -14.98 -7.03 11.80
CA GLY A 327 -15.87 -8.19 11.78
C GLY A 327 -15.10 -9.50 11.60
N LYS A 328 -15.47 -10.28 10.58
CA LYS A 328 -14.78 -11.53 10.20
C LYS A 328 -13.33 -11.31 9.77
N PHE A 329 -12.98 -10.09 9.40
CA PHE A 329 -11.65 -9.68 8.95
C PHE A 329 -10.88 -8.90 10.02
N ARG A 330 -11.23 -9.05 11.30
CA ARG A 330 -10.43 -8.46 12.38
C ARG A 330 -8.99 -8.98 12.29
N MET A 331 -8.03 -8.07 12.39
CA MET A 331 -6.59 -8.37 12.20
C MET A 331 -6.20 -8.79 10.76
N ALA A 332 -7.09 -8.63 9.79
CA ALA A 332 -6.82 -8.98 8.40
C ALA A 332 -5.59 -8.28 7.85
N ARG A 333 -4.75 -9.05 7.15
CA ARG A 333 -3.64 -8.59 6.32
C ARG A 333 -3.70 -9.32 4.99
N GLY A 334 -3.23 -8.68 3.94
CA GLY A 334 -3.46 -9.19 2.60
C GLY A 334 -2.99 -8.25 1.51
N TYR A 335 -3.37 -8.59 0.30
CA TYR A 335 -3.25 -7.73 -0.86
C TYR A 335 -4.47 -7.91 -1.76
N ALA A 336 -4.73 -6.90 -2.57
CA ALA A 336 -5.77 -6.90 -3.58
C ALA A 336 -5.11 -6.79 -4.96
N GLU A 337 -5.57 -7.58 -5.92
CA GLU A 337 -5.28 -7.38 -7.34
C GLU A 337 -6.48 -6.75 -8.02
N ALA A 338 -6.26 -5.65 -8.75
CA ALA A 338 -7.29 -4.93 -9.49
C ALA A 338 -7.02 -4.97 -11.00
N ARG A 339 -8.07 -5.21 -11.80
CA ARG A 339 -8.05 -5.28 -13.27
C ARG A 339 -9.23 -4.51 -13.83
N THR A 340 -8.98 -3.60 -14.77
CA THR A 340 -10.05 -2.81 -15.39
C THR A 340 -10.84 -3.68 -16.36
N VAL A 341 -12.17 -3.73 -16.19
CA VAL A 341 -13.10 -4.47 -17.04
C VAL A 341 -13.73 -3.53 -18.07
N ASP A 342 -14.16 -2.36 -17.61
CA ASP A 342 -14.67 -1.27 -18.43
C ASP A 342 -14.19 0.05 -17.84
N SER A 343 -13.81 1.01 -18.67
CA SER A 343 -13.35 2.33 -18.24
C SER A 343 -14.41 3.41 -18.49
N GLY A 344 -15.69 3.02 -18.45
CA GLY A 344 -16.83 3.89 -18.76
C GLY A 344 -17.25 3.92 -20.23
N PHE A 345 -16.55 3.26 -21.14
CA PHE A 345 -16.88 3.32 -22.57
C PHE A 345 -18.13 2.53 -22.94
N LYS A 346 -18.42 1.42 -22.26
CA LYS A 346 -19.57 0.56 -22.59
C LYS A 346 -20.77 0.80 -21.67
N SER A 347 -20.50 0.87 -20.37
CA SER A 347 -21.52 0.94 -19.32
C SER A 347 -21.82 2.36 -18.83
N GLY A 348 -20.96 3.34 -19.14
CA GLY A 348 -21.03 4.69 -18.58
C GLY A 348 -20.42 4.81 -17.18
N GLU A 349 -19.86 3.72 -16.64
CA GLU A 349 -19.17 3.66 -15.34
C GLU A 349 -17.83 2.91 -15.45
N THR A 350 -16.88 3.21 -14.58
CA THR A 350 -15.63 2.44 -14.53
C THR A 350 -15.85 1.19 -13.70
N ILE A 351 -15.70 0.02 -14.31
CA ILE A 351 -15.85 -1.28 -13.67
C ILE A 351 -14.47 -1.91 -13.49
N VAL A 352 -14.11 -2.22 -12.25
CA VAL A 352 -12.83 -2.82 -11.89
C VAL A 352 -13.08 -4.13 -11.16
N GLU A 353 -12.52 -5.22 -11.68
CA GLU A 353 -12.49 -6.49 -10.97
C GLU A 353 -11.42 -6.43 -9.87
N TYR A 354 -11.82 -6.73 -8.64
CA TYR A 354 -10.92 -6.91 -7.50
C TYR A 354 -10.90 -8.37 -7.08
N THR A 355 -9.69 -8.93 -6.95
CA THR A 355 -9.44 -10.19 -6.27
C THR A 355 -8.65 -9.93 -5.00
N LEU A 356 -9.27 -10.16 -3.85
CA LEU A 356 -8.69 -9.95 -2.52
C LEU A 356 -8.12 -11.26 -2.00
N PHE A 357 -6.90 -11.23 -1.47
CA PHE A 357 -6.25 -12.34 -0.79
C PHE A 357 -6.04 -11.96 0.67
N VAL A 358 -6.85 -12.52 1.55
CA VAL A 358 -6.99 -12.07 2.95
C VAL A 358 -6.56 -13.18 3.90
N LYS A 359 -5.76 -12.82 4.90
CA LYS A 359 -5.46 -13.62 6.08
C LYS A 359 -5.91 -12.84 7.32
N ALA A 360 -6.92 -13.34 8.02
CA ALA A 360 -7.48 -12.76 9.24
C ALA A 360 -7.24 -13.70 10.43
#